data_AF-A0A564YJI1-F1
#
_entry.id   AF-A0A564YJI1-F1
#
_cell.length_a   1.000
_cell.length_b   1.000
_cell.length_c   1.000
_cell.angle_alpha   90.00
_cell.angle_beta   90.00
_cell.angle_gamma   90.00
#
_symmetry.space_group_name_H-M   'P 1'
#
loop_
_entity.id
_entity.type
_entity.pdbx_description
1 polymer ?
#
loop_
_entity_poly.entity_id
_entity_poly.type
_entity_poly.pdbx_seq_one_letter_code
_entity_poly.pdbx_strand_id
1 'polypeptide(L)'
;MRTASTKLIGLHDFRNFCSSQVNNGVVNHERVIYEIKIFDESEDKTNPRRFCCLYIKGTAFLYHQIRCITSLLITIGRKIESPEILDALLDVEKFPGKPQYQMAEPEPLLFFEPEFENIEWQTSPAAQEDIVKCVQKLWTQTNVRAKITETMLEVVEKMFPECRQNDYLWAVSREAPSLLSPKRKSILLRPAEESLEEKIKKVEAKRPRNDGDDD
;
A
#
# COMPACT_ATOMS: atom_id res chain seq x y z
N MET A 1 1.68 -7.99 -12.77
CA MET A 1 1.52 -7.78 -11.31
C MET A 1 2.18 -8.89 -10.50
N ARG A 2 1.71 -10.15 -10.53
CA ARG A 2 2.31 -11.29 -9.78
C ARG A 2 3.83 -11.45 -9.96
N THR A 3 4.32 -11.54 -11.20
CA THR A 3 5.77 -11.64 -11.48
C THR A 3 6.54 -10.39 -11.10
N ALA A 4 5.89 -9.23 -11.10
CA ALA A 4 6.55 -7.98 -10.72
C ALA A 4 6.73 -7.91 -9.21
N SER A 5 5.73 -8.32 -8.42
CA SER A 5 5.79 -8.23 -6.97
C SER A 5 6.89 -9.09 -6.35
N THR A 6 7.27 -10.20 -6.98
CA THR A 6 8.36 -11.05 -6.48
C THR A 6 9.72 -10.35 -6.46
N LYS A 7 9.90 -9.26 -7.23
CA LYS A 7 11.12 -8.44 -7.21
C LYS A 7 11.35 -7.72 -5.87
N LEU A 8 10.29 -7.54 -5.09
CA LEU A 8 10.35 -6.88 -3.78
C LEU A 8 10.76 -7.83 -2.64
N ILE A 9 10.82 -9.14 -2.90
CA ILE A 9 11.23 -10.14 -1.89
C ILE A 9 12.74 -10.02 -1.64
N GLY A 10 13.16 -10.14 -0.39
CA GLY A 10 14.55 -9.99 0.05
C GLY A 10 14.81 -8.69 0.82
N LEU A 11 16.09 -8.43 1.09
CA LEU A 11 16.57 -7.22 1.74
C LEU A 11 16.75 -6.11 0.69
N HIS A 12 16.02 -5.00 0.86
CA HIS A 12 16.14 -3.83 -0.02
C HIS A 12 15.99 -2.52 0.76
N ASP A 13 16.49 -1.43 0.19
CA ASP A 13 16.16 -0.07 0.62
C ASP A 13 14.82 0.37 0.02
N PHE A 14 13.82 0.56 0.88
CA PHE A 14 12.46 0.92 0.49
C PHE A 14 12.16 2.43 0.59
N ARG A 15 13.16 3.31 0.59
CA ARG A 15 12.97 4.79 0.67
C ARG A 15 12.03 5.34 -0.40
N ASN A 16 12.06 4.75 -1.60
CA ASN A 16 11.20 5.14 -2.72
C ASN A 16 9.81 4.51 -2.67
N PHE A 17 9.55 3.66 -1.68
CA PHE A 17 8.31 2.93 -1.46
C PHE A 17 7.63 3.34 -0.16
N CYS A 18 7.99 4.44 0.48
CA CYS A 18 7.35 4.89 1.73
C CYS A 18 7.14 6.41 1.73
N SER A 19 6.55 6.94 2.79
CA SER A 19 6.66 8.36 3.09
C SER A 19 7.82 8.57 4.05
N SER A 20 8.70 9.51 3.74
CA SER A 20 9.86 9.81 4.59
C SER A 20 9.41 10.20 6.00
N GLN A 21 10.06 9.62 7.01
CA GLN A 21 9.87 9.93 8.42
C GLN A 21 11.21 10.33 9.07
N VAL A 22 12.11 10.95 8.30
CA VAL A 22 13.43 11.41 8.78
C VAL A 22 13.31 12.43 9.92
N ASN A 23 12.30 13.30 9.87
CA ASN A 23 11.99 14.24 10.97
C ASN A 23 11.63 13.51 12.29
N ASN A 24 11.18 12.25 12.19
CA ASN A 24 10.80 11.40 13.32
C ASN A 24 11.93 10.41 13.66
N GLY A 25 13.15 10.64 13.16
CA GLY A 25 14.33 9.81 13.43
C GLY A 25 14.48 8.56 12.57
N VAL A 26 13.58 8.32 11.60
CA VAL A 26 13.69 7.16 10.70
C VAL A 26 14.70 7.48 9.60
N VAL A 27 15.94 7.01 9.78
CA VAL A 27 17.03 7.15 8.80
C VAL A 27 17.34 5.85 8.05
N ASN A 28 17.06 4.69 8.63
CA ASN A 28 17.24 3.39 7.96
C ASN A 28 15.97 2.93 7.24
N HIS A 29 16.05 2.80 5.92
CA HIS A 29 14.97 2.39 5.04
C HIS A 29 15.10 0.95 4.53
N GLU A 30 16.12 0.22 4.96
CA GLU A 30 16.28 -1.20 4.64
C GLU A 30 15.23 -2.04 5.35
N ARG A 31 14.52 -2.88 4.61
CA ARG A 31 13.56 -3.87 5.15
C ARG A 31 13.72 -5.19 4.43
N VAL A 32 13.31 -6.27 5.09
CA VAL A 32 13.24 -7.60 4.49
C VAL A 32 11.79 -7.96 4.27
N ILE A 33 11.44 -8.24 3.02
CA ILE A 33 10.17 -8.87 2.68
C ILE A 33 10.43 -10.36 2.47
N TYR A 34 9.75 -11.19 3.25
CA TYR A 34 9.87 -12.64 3.19
C TYR A 34 8.98 -13.25 2.11
N GLU A 35 7.76 -12.71 1.98
CA GLU A 35 6.77 -13.29 1.08
C GLU A 35 5.83 -12.23 0.53
N ILE A 36 5.48 -12.36 -0.76
CA ILE A 36 4.38 -11.65 -1.38
C ILE A 36 3.52 -12.62 -2.19
N LYS A 37 2.22 -12.60 -1.96
CA LYS A 37 1.23 -13.39 -2.71
C LYS A 37 0.14 -12.47 -3.25
N ILE A 38 -0.32 -12.76 -4.47
CA ILE A 38 -1.49 -12.09 -5.06
C ILE A 38 -2.47 -13.15 -5.57
N PHE A 39 -3.63 -13.23 -4.93
CA PHE A 39 -4.63 -14.26 -5.19
C PHE A 39 -6.05 -13.69 -5.16
N ASP A 40 -6.97 -14.38 -5.83
CA ASP A 40 -8.40 -14.09 -5.79
C ASP A 40 -9.18 -15.40 -5.72
N GLU A 41 -10.12 -15.48 -4.79
CA GLU A 41 -10.90 -16.69 -4.54
C GLU A 41 -12.19 -16.75 -5.38
N SER A 42 -12.52 -15.68 -6.12
CA SER A 42 -13.69 -15.65 -7.00
C SER A 42 -13.57 -16.66 -8.13
N GLU A 43 -14.56 -17.55 -8.26
CA GLU A 43 -14.67 -18.45 -9.42
C GLU A 43 -15.00 -17.66 -10.69
N ASP A 44 -15.87 -16.65 -10.58
CA ASP A 44 -16.18 -15.74 -11.68
C ASP A 44 -15.06 -14.69 -11.83
N LYS A 45 -14.19 -14.90 -12.82
CA LYS A 45 -13.12 -13.97 -13.18
C LYS A 45 -13.61 -12.77 -14.01
N THR A 46 -14.84 -12.84 -14.53
CA THR A 46 -15.45 -11.79 -15.34
C THR A 46 -16.18 -10.75 -14.50
N ASN A 47 -16.55 -11.09 -13.26
CA ASN A 47 -17.16 -10.16 -12.32
C ASN A 47 -16.26 -8.93 -12.08
N PRO A 48 -16.69 -7.72 -12.47
CA PRO A 48 -15.88 -6.50 -12.31
C PRO A 48 -15.74 -6.05 -10.85
N ARG A 49 -16.53 -6.63 -9.93
CA ARG A 49 -16.56 -6.32 -8.49
C ARG A 49 -15.82 -7.36 -7.66
N ARG A 50 -15.12 -8.32 -8.28
CA ARG A 50 -14.35 -9.33 -7.56
C ARG A 50 -13.21 -8.69 -6.78
N PHE A 51 -12.91 -9.27 -5.63
CA PHE A 51 -11.79 -8.84 -4.79
C PHE A 51 -10.52 -9.59 -5.18
N CYS A 52 -9.38 -8.93 -5.04
CA CYS A 52 -8.06 -9.52 -5.17
C CYS A 52 -7.28 -9.18 -3.90
N CYS A 53 -6.65 -10.17 -3.28
CA CYS A 53 -5.83 -9.99 -2.10
C CYS A 53 -4.36 -9.81 -2.52
N LEU A 54 -3.69 -8.84 -1.91
CA LEU A 54 -2.23 -8.71 -1.88
C LEU A 54 -1.79 -9.00 -0.44
N TYR A 55 -1.15 -10.13 -0.23
CA TYR A 55 -0.57 -10.54 1.04
C TYR A 55 0.93 -10.24 1.02
N ILE A 56 1.44 -9.58 2.07
CA ILE A 56 2.85 -9.24 2.23
C ILE A 56 3.27 -9.59 3.66
N LYS A 57 4.35 -10.37 3.77
CA LYS A 57 4.99 -10.73 5.04
C LYS A 57 6.45 -10.26 5.01
N GLY A 58 6.91 -9.63 6.09
CA GLY A 58 8.26 -9.07 6.20
C GLY A 58 8.63 -8.79 7.65
N THR A 59 9.82 -8.24 7.89
CA THR A 59 10.29 -7.91 9.25
C THR A 59 9.47 -6.79 9.89
N ALA A 60 9.56 -5.60 9.31
CA ALA A 60 8.84 -4.41 9.69
C ALA A 60 8.54 -3.59 8.43
N PHE A 61 7.59 -2.67 8.52
CA PHE A 61 7.23 -1.82 7.39
C PHE A 61 7.48 -0.34 7.74
N LEU A 62 8.02 0.40 6.77
CA LEU A 62 8.13 1.85 6.83
C LEU A 62 6.75 2.50 6.75
N TYR A 63 6.67 3.77 7.15
CA TYR A 63 5.43 4.51 7.10
C TYR A 63 4.86 4.58 5.67
N HIS A 64 3.61 4.12 5.52
CA HIS A 64 2.92 3.97 4.24
C HIS A 64 3.56 2.99 3.22
N GLN A 65 4.48 2.11 3.64
CA GLN A 65 5.21 1.24 2.71
C GLN A 65 4.29 0.37 1.85
N ILE A 66 3.39 -0.37 2.51
CA ILE A 66 2.47 -1.28 1.84
C ILE A 66 1.56 -0.53 0.85
N ARG A 67 1.03 0.63 1.24
CA ARG A 67 0.15 1.44 0.38
C ARG A 67 0.87 1.94 -0.88
N CYS A 68 2.15 2.27 -0.78
CA CYS A 68 2.97 2.67 -1.92
C CYS A 68 3.25 1.47 -2.85
N ILE A 69 3.63 0.32 -2.29
CA ILE A 69 3.81 -0.94 -3.04
C ILE A 69 2.53 -1.30 -3.78
N THR A 70 1.38 -1.29 -3.09
CA THR A 70 0.07 -1.57 -3.68
C THR A 70 -0.23 -0.65 -4.86
N SER A 71 0.04 0.66 -4.72
CA SER A 71 -0.19 1.62 -5.81
C SER A 71 0.61 1.29 -7.06
N LEU A 72 1.91 1.01 -6.92
CA LEU A 72 2.78 0.64 -8.02
C LEU A 72 2.39 -0.71 -8.65
N LEU A 73 1.96 -1.69 -7.84
CA LEU A 73 1.48 -2.96 -8.36
C LEU A 73 0.18 -2.79 -9.15
N ILE A 74 -0.73 -1.92 -8.72
CA ILE A 74 -1.97 -1.62 -9.46
C ILE A 74 -1.64 -0.92 -10.79
N THR A 75 -0.72 0.05 -10.83
CA THR A 75 -0.32 0.68 -12.11
C THR A 75 0.28 -0.34 -13.08
N ILE A 76 1.12 -1.27 -12.59
CA ILE A 76 1.65 -2.39 -13.39
C ILE A 76 0.52 -3.32 -13.85
N GLY A 77 -0.42 -3.66 -12.96
CA GLY A 77 -1.59 -4.49 -13.29
C GLY A 77 -2.46 -3.88 -14.40
N ARG A 78 -2.58 -2.54 -14.40
CA ARG A 78 -3.26 -1.77 -15.44
C ARG A 78 -2.42 -1.50 -16.69
N LYS A 79 -1.18 -2.00 -16.75
CA LYS A 79 -0.21 -1.74 -17.85
C LYS A 79 0.10 -0.25 -18.06
N ILE A 80 -0.04 0.54 -17.00
CA ILE A 80 0.23 1.97 -17.01
C ILE A 80 1.73 2.23 -16.82
N GLU A 81 2.35 1.44 -15.93
CA GLU A 81 3.80 1.41 -15.74
C GLU A 81 4.31 0.02 -16.07
N SER A 82 5.56 -0.05 -16.50
CA SER A 82 6.23 -1.32 -16.79
C SER A 82 6.74 -1.97 -15.49
N PRO A 83 6.82 -3.31 -15.37
CA PRO A 83 7.36 -3.99 -14.18
C PRO A 83 8.77 -3.57 -13.75
N GLU A 84 9.56 -3.01 -14.66
CA GLU A 84 10.93 -2.52 -14.44
C GLU A 84 10.97 -1.28 -13.55
N ILE A 85 9.82 -0.62 -13.32
CA ILE A 85 9.71 0.48 -12.36
C ILE A 85 10.12 0.05 -10.95
N LEU A 86 9.84 -1.19 -10.56
CA LEU A 86 10.19 -1.68 -9.23
C LEU A 86 11.71 -1.77 -9.07
N ASP A 87 12.41 -2.33 -10.07
CA ASP A 87 13.88 -2.40 -10.05
C ASP A 87 14.50 -1.00 -10.03
N ALA A 88 13.97 -0.09 -10.85
CA ALA A 88 14.43 1.29 -10.90
C ALA A 88 14.26 2.00 -9.56
N LEU A 89 13.15 1.79 -8.85
CA LEU A 89 12.90 2.43 -7.56
C LEU A 89 13.66 1.77 -6.39
N LEU A 90 14.07 0.50 -6.51
CA LEU A 90 14.95 -0.16 -5.54
C LEU A 90 16.42 0.26 -5.72
N ASP A 91 16.80 0.71 -6.91
CA ASP A 91 18.12 1.28 -7.20
C ASP A 91 18.22 2.73 -6.71
N VAL A 92 18.71 2.89 -5.48
CA VAL A 92 18.86 4.20 -4.81
C VAL A 92 19.95 5.07 -5.40
N GLU A 93 20.92 4.51 -6.12
CA GLU A 93 21.95 5.29 -6.82
C GLU A 93 21.33 5.98 -8.05
N LYS A 94 20.46 5.27 -8.75
CA LYS A 94 19.71 5.82 -9.90
C LYS A 94 18.58 6.75 -9.46
N PHE A 95 17.89 6.42 -8.37
CA PHE A 95 16.80 7.21 -7.80
C PHE A 95 17.06 7.49 -6.31
N PRO A 96 17.90 8.51 -6.00
CA PRO A 96 18.25 8.83 -4.61
C PRO A 96 17.08 9.38 -3.80
N GLY A 97 16.04 9.87 -4.49
CA GLY A 97 14.80 10.37 -3.90
C GLY A 97 13.57 9.83 -4.61
N LYS A 98 12.48 9.73 -3.86
CA LYS A 98 11.22 9.15 -4.30
C LYS A 98 10.56 10.01 -5.39
N PRO A 99 10.29 9.47 -6.60
CA PRO A 99 9.48 10.16 -7.60
C PRO A 99 8.05 10.41 -7.11
N GLN A 100 7.42 11.49 -7.57
CA GLN A 100 6.05 11.83 -7.18
C GLN A 100 5.01 10.82 -7.73
N TYR A 101 4.41 10.04 -6.84
CA TYR A 101 3.23 9.21 -7.12
C TYR A 101 2.30 9.10 -5.92
N GLN A 102 1.02 8.85 -6.17
CA GLN A 102 0.02 8.71 -5.11
C GLN A 102 0.02 7.27 -4.56
N MET A 103 -0.03 7.13 -3.24
CA MET A 103 -0.18 5.81 -2.60
C MET A 103 -1.64 5.32 -2.70
N ALA A 104 -1.86 4.02 -2.52
CA ALA A 104 -3.20 3.44 -2.47
C ALA A 104 -3.98 3.97 -1.26
N GLU A 105 -5.31 3.92 -1.30
CA GLU A 105 -6.18 4.30 -0.19
C GLU A 105 -5.94 3.40 1.04
N PRO A 106 -6.18 3.88 2.27
CA PRO A 106 -5.86 3.14 3.48
C PRO A 106 -6.90 2.07 3.83
N GLU A 107 -8.16 2.26 3.42
CA GLU A 107 -9.31 1.42 3.74
C GLU A 107 -9.08 -0.09 3.51
N PRO A 108 -8.48 -0.58 2.39
CA PRO A 108 -8.32 -2.02 2.16
C PRO A 108 -7.14 -2.64 2.93
N LEU A 109 -6.37 -1.87 3.70
CA LEU A 109 -5.21 -2.38 4.42
C LEU A 109 -5.62 -3.04 5.73
N LEU A 110 -5.35 -4.34 5.85
CA LEU A 110 -5.55 -5.12 7.08
C LEU A 110 -4.20 -5.55 7.64
N PHE A 111 -3.93 -5.18 8.89
CA PHE A 111 -2.87 -5.82 9.67
C PHE A 111 -3.41 -7.13 10.23
N PHE A 112 -2.81 -8.26 9.86
CA PHE A 112 -3.35 -9.58 10.15
C PHE A 112 -2.76 -10.16 11.44
N GLU A 113 -1.48 -10.46 11.45
CA GLU A 113 -0.80 -11.04 12.60
C GLU A 113 0.64 -10.54 12.73
N PRO A 114 1.12 -10.27 13.95
CA PRO A 114 2.54 -10.18 14.21
C PRO A 114 3.15 -11.56 14.46
N GLU A 115 4.42 -11.72 14.09
CA GLU A 115 5.18 -12.94 14.39
C GLU A 115 6.24 -12.63 15.44
N PHE A 116 6.27 -13.45 16.50
CA PHE A 116 7.26 -13.39 17.56
C PHE A 116 7.84 -14.78 17.79
N GLU A 117 9.16 -14.87 17.94
CA GLU A 117 9.80 -16.13 18.28
C GLU A 117 9.56 -16.46 19.76
N ASN A 118 9.21 -17.72 20.03
CA ASN A 118 9.06 -18.27 21.38
C ASN A 118 8.00 -17.56 22.25
N ILE A 119 6.98 -16.96 21.64
CA ILE A 119 5.83 -16.40 22.33
C ILE A 119 4.56 -17.13 21.90
N GLU A 120 3.81 -17.62 22.88
CA GLU A 120 2.48 -18.15 22.66
C GLU A 120 1.43 -17.12 23.07
N TRP A 121 0.60 -16.71 22.11
CA TRP A 121 -0.53 -15.84 22.39
C TRP A 121 -1.58 -16.59 23.20
N GLN A 122 -1.96 -16.03 24.35
CA GLN A 122 -3.04 -16.55 25.17
C GLN A 122 -4.26 -15.64 25.07
N THR A 123 -5.44 -16.23 24.96
CA THR A 123 -6.72 -15.51 24.95
C THR A 123 -7.70 -16.25 25.83
N SER A 124 -8.26 -15.58 26.83
CA SER A 124 -9.22 -16.20 27.76
C SER A 124 -10.50 -16.61 27.03
N PRO A 125 -11.24 -17.62 27.50
CA PRO A 125 -12.50 -18.03 26.87
C PRO A 125 -13.51 -16.89 26.72
N ALA A 126 -13.60 -16.00 27.72
CA ALA A 126 -14.47 -14.82 27.65
C ALA A 126 -14.03 -13.85 26.53
N ALA A 127 -12.73 -13.58 26.41
CA ALA A 127 -12.20 -12.72 25.35
C ALA A 127 -12.39 -13.34 23.96
N GLN A 128 -12.25 -14.67 23.81
CA GLN A 128 -12.54 -15.36 22.55
C GLN A 128 -14.00 -15.16 22.13
N GLU A 129 -14.94 -15.34 23.06
CA GLU A 129 -16.36 -15.14 22.81
C GLU A 129 -16.68 -13.67 22.45
N ASP A 130 -16.10 -12.71 23.16
CA ASP A 130 -16.28 -11.29 22.90
C ASP A 130 -15.71 -10.86 21.54
N ILE A 131 -14.53 -11.37 21.15
CA ILE A 131 -13.95 -11.12 19.83
C ILE A 131 -14.86 -11.66 18.73
N VAL A 132 -15.34 -12.89 18.85
CA VAL A 132 -16.25 -13.50 17.87
C VAL A 132 -17.52 -12.66 17.73
N LYS A 133 -18.16 -12.28 18.85
CA LYS A 133 -19.36 -11.42 18.83
C LYS A 133 -19.10 -10.07 18.19
N CYS A 134 -17.96 -9.45 18.52
CA CYS A 134 -17.57 -8.14 17.98
C CYS A 134 -17.39 -8.19 16.46
N VAL A 135 -16.63 -9.16 15.96
CA VAL A 135 -16.37 -9.34 14.53
C VAL A 135 -17.65 -9.73 13.78
N GLN A 136 -18.49 -10.62 14.34
CA GLN A 136 -19.79 -10.97 13.74
C GLN A 136 -20.73 -9.77 13.63
N LYS A 137 -20.77 -8.91 14.65
CA LYS A 137 -21.56 -7.67 14.63
C LYS A 137 -21.05 -6.72 13.55
N LEU A 138 -19.73 -6.50 13.49
CA LEU A 138 -19.10 -5.67 12.46
C LEU A 138 -19.42 -6.22 11.07
N TRP A 139 -19.22 -7.53 10.84
CA TRP A 139 -19.55 -8.20 9.58
C TRP A 139 -21.01 -8.02 9.21
N THR A 140 -21.94 -8.19 10.14
CA THR A 140 -23.38 -8.01 9.85
C THR A 140 -23.66 -6.57 9.40
N GLN A 141 -23.10 -5.58 10.08
CA GLN A 141 -23.30 -4.17 9.74
C GLN A 141 -22.70 -3.81 8.38
N THR A 142 -21.49 -4.26 8.08
CA THR A 142 -20.82 -3.97 6.80
C THR A 142 -21.48 -4.73 5.66
N ASN A 143 -21.86 -5.98 5.86
CA ASN A 143 -22.47 -6.82 4.83
C ASN A 143 -23.89 -6.36 4.47
N VAL A 144 -24.70 -5.93 5.46
CA VAL A 144 -26.01 -5.32 5.18
C VAL A 144 -25.85 -4.05 4.35
N ARG A 145 -24.90 -3.16 4.70
CA ARG A 145 -24.63 -1.94 3.93
C ARG A 145 -24.17 -2.28 2.50
N ALA A 146 -23.22 -3.20 2.36
CA ALA A 146 -22.72 -3.65 1.07
C ALA A 146 -23.87 -4.20 0.20
N LYS A 147 -24.74 -5.05 0.77
CA LYS A 147 -25.87 -5.63 0.02
C LYS A 147 -26.91 -4.61 -0.39
N ILE A 148 -27.22 -3.64 0.48
CA ILE A 148 -28.10 -2.51 0.15
C ILE A 148 -27.50 -1.74 -1.05
N THR A 149 -26.22 -1.39 -0.99
CA THR A 149 -25.56 -0.63 -2.07
C THR A 149 -25.42 -1.45 -3.36
N GLU A 150 -25.18 -2.75 -3.26
CA GLU A 150 -25.13 -3.65 -4.42
C GLU A 150 -26.50 -3.72 -5.12
N THR A 151 -27.57 -3.87 -4.35
CA THR A 151 -28.95 -3.89 -4.88
C THR A 151 -29.29 -2.56 -5.56
N MET A 152 -28.96 -1.44 -4.93
CA MET A 152 -29.14 -0.11 -5.54
C MET A 152 -28.35 0.01 -6.85
N LEU A 153 -27.08 -0.42 -6.84
CA LEU A 153 -26.21 -0.36 -8.00
C LEU A 153 -26.72 -1.20 -9.18
N GLU A 154 -27.18 -2.44 -8.92
CA GLU A 154 -27.77 -3.30 -9.95
C GLU A 154 -29.00 -2.68 -10.62
N VAL A 155 -29.84 -1.99 -9.85
CA VAL A 155 -31.01 -1.28 -10.40
C VAL A 155 -30.56 -0.10 -11.25
N VAL A 156 -29.65 0.73 -10.73
CA VAL A 156 -29.14 1.92 -11.42
C VAL A 156 -28.44 1.55 -12.73
N GLU A 157 -27.60 0.52 -12.73
CA GLU A 157 -26.90 0.06 -13.94
C GLU A 157 -27.86 -0.47 -15.02
N LYS A 158 -28.96 -1.11 -14.62
CA LYS A 158 -30.02 -1.52 -15.56
C LYS A 158 -30.80 -0.34 -16.12
N MET A 159 -30.97 0.73 -15.34
CA MET A 159 -31.65 1.95 -15.78
C MET A 159 -30.82 2.76 -16.77
N PHE A 160 -29.48 2.72 -16.65
CA PHE A 160 -28.56 3.49 -17.47
C PHE A 160 -27.48 2.60 -18.12
N PRO A 161 -27.86 1.66 -19.02
CA PRO A 161 -26.95 0.68 -19.59
C PRO A 161 -25.85 1.30 -20.47
N GLU A 162 -26.07 2.49 -21.02
CA GLU A 162 -25.11 3.26 -21.81
C GLU A 162 -24.04 3.96 -20.97
N CYS A 163 -24.25 4.11 -19.66
CA CYS A 163 -23.25 4.70 -18.78
C CYS A 163 -22.02 3.81 -18.71
N ARG A 164 -20.84 4.43 -18.87
CA ARG A 164 -19.57 3.72 -18.69
C ARG A 164 -19.49 3.20 -17.26
N GLN A 165 -19.54 1.88 -17.13
CA GLN A 165 -19.18 1.25 -15.88
C GLN A 165 -17.68 1.45 -15.65
N ASN A 166 -17.34 1.71 -14.38
CA ASN A 166 -16.04 1.43 -13.77
C ASN A 166 -15.05 2.62 -13.64
N ASP A 167 -15.04 3.18 -12.44
CA ASP A 167 -13.79 3.57 -11.78
C ASP A 167 -13.75 3.01 -10.35
N TYR A 168 -14.11 1.73 -10.16
CA TYR A 168 -14.05 1.09 -8.83
C TYR A 168 -12.62 1.15 -8.25
N LEU A 169 -11.61 1.14 -9.14
CA LEU A 169 -10.22 1.31 -8.75
C LEU A 169 -9.89 2.72 -8.26
N TRP A 170 -10.61 3.77 -8.64
CA TRP A 170 -10.35 5.12 -8.14
C TRP A 170 -10.48 5.24 -6.62
N ALA A 171 -11.42 4.49 -6.04
CA ALA A 171 -11.61 4.40 -4.60
C ALA A 171 -10.49 3.61 -3.89
N VAL A 172 -9.56 3.00 -4.63
CA VAL A 172 -8.47 2.16 -4.10
C VAL A 172 -7.09 2.70 -4.48
N SER A 173 -6.91 3.21 -5.69
CA SER A 173 -5.67 3.81 -6.19
C SER A 173 -5.94 4.81 -7.30
N ARG A 174 -5.77 6.09 -6.96
CA ARG A 174 -5.89 7.22 -7.90
C ARG A 174 -4.72 7.32 -8.87
N GLU A 175 -3.59 6.66 -8.57
CA GLU A 175 -2.42 6.62 -9.45
C GLU A 175 -2.66 5.76 -10.71
N ALA A 176 -3.72 4.94 -10.68
CA ALA A 176 -4.08 3.99 -11.72
C ALA A 176 -5.51 4.23 -12.26
N PRO A 177 -5.80 5.44 -12.80
CA PRO A 177 -7.15 5.83 -13.18
C PRO A 177 -7.70 5.01 -14.36
N SER A 178 -9.02 5.00 -14.49
CA SER A 178 -9.74 4.42 -15.62
C SER A 178 -9.31 5.02 -16.98
N LEU A 179 -9.18 6.35 -17.04
CA LEU A 179 -8.76 7.11 -18.21
C LEU A 179 -7.42 7.82 -17.96
N LEU A 180 -6.46 7.59 -18.85
CA LEU A 180 -5.16 8.25 -18.77
C LEU A 180 -5.23 9.64 -19.42
N SER A 181 -4.80 10.65 -18.68
CA SER A 181 -4.58 11.98 -19.25
C SER A 181 -3.41 11.95 -20.24
N PRO A 182 -3.52 12.59 -21.43
CA PRO A 182 -2.40 12.74 -22.36
C PRO A 182 -1.19 13.45 -21.76
N LYS A 183 -1.39 14.23 -20.70
CA LYS A 183 -0.33 14.96 -19.99
C LYS A 183 0.36 14.12 -18.91
N ARG A 184 -0.14 12.90 -18.62
CA ARG A 184 0.42 12.04 -17.57
C ARG A 184 1.80 11.56 -17.99
N LYS A 185 2.81 11.80 -17.14
CA LYS A 185 4.16 11.25 -17.30
C LYS A 185 4.27 9.93 -16.56
N SER A 186 5.10 9.01 -17.07
CA SER A 186 5.53 7.84 -16.31
C SER A 186 6.15 8.29 -14.99
N ILE A 187 5.93 7.51 -13.91
CA ILE A 187 6.41 7.84 -12.56
C ILE A 187 7.91 8.15 -12.55
N LEU A 188 8.72 7.41 -13.30
CA LEU A 188 10.19 7.61 -13.35
C LEU A 188 10.61 8.93 -14.01
N LEU A 189 9.71 9.61 -14.73
CA LEU A 189 9.96 10.90 -15.41
C LEU A 189 9.38 12.09 -14.65
N ARG A 190 8.86 11.87 -13.44
CA ARG A 190 8.28 12.93 -12.60
C ARG A 190 9.36 13.51 -11.68
N PRO A 191 9.14 14.73 -11.14
CA PRO A 191 10.01 15.26 -10.11
C PRO A 191 10.14 14.28 -8.95
N ALA A 192 11.36 14.16 -8.43
CA ALA A 192 11.66 13.38 -7.24
C ALA A 192 11.77 14.29 -6.02
N GLU A 193 11.48 13.73 -4.85
CA GLU A 193 11.83 14.33 -3.58
C GLU A 193 13.35 14.45 -3.43
N GLU A 194 13.77 15.26 -2.46
CA GLU A 194 15.17 15.31 -2.02
C GLU A 194 15.65 13.94 -1.57
N SER A 195 16.95 13.70 -1.73
CA SER A 195 17.60 12.48 -1.29
C SER A 195 17.48 12.27 0.22
N LEU A 196 17.65 11.04 0.68
CA LEU A 196 17.65 10.72 2.10
C LEU A 196 18.77 11.49 2.82
N GLU A 197 19.94 11.56 2.22
CA GLU A 197 21.14 12.18 2.75
C GLU A 197 20.96 13.70 2.90
N GLU A 198 20.33 14.36 1.93
CA GLU A 198 19.95 15.78 2.02
C GLU A 198 18.92 16.03 3.13
N LYS A 199 17.91 15.16 3.24
CA LYS A 199 16.89 15.24 4.29
C LYS A 199 17.50 15.11 5.68
N ILE A 200 18.43 14.17 5.88
CA ILE A 200 19.14 13.96 7.14
C ILE A 200 19.95 15.20 7.52
N LYS A 201 20.77 15.71 6.58
CA LYS A 201 21.57 16.93 6.80
C LYS A 201 20.72 18.13 7.22
N LYS A 202 19.53 18.28 6.63
CA LYS A 202 18.60 19.37 6.99
C LYS A 202 18.02 19.22 8.39
N VAL A 203 17.75 17.99 8.84
CA VAL A 203 17.26 17.73 10.20
C VAL A 203 18.38 17.97 11.21
N GLU A 204 19.60 17.51 10.92
CA GLU A 204 20.77 17.74 11.77
C GLU A 204 21.10 19.23 11.91
N ALA A 205 21.06 19.99 10.81
CA ALA A 205 21.28 21.44 10.83
C ALA A 205 20.23 22.22 11.65
N LYS A 206 19.05 21.63 11.89
CA LYS A 206 17.97 22.23 12.69
C LYS A 206 17.99 21.79 14.15
N ARG A 207 18.79 20.79 14.54
CA ARG A 207 18.90 20.40 15.95
C ARG A 207 19.62 21.53 16.71
N PRO A 208 19.05 22.03 17.81
CA PRO A 208 19.77 22.98 18.66
C PRO A 208 21.07 22.31 19.12
N ARG A 209 22.18 23.05 19.10
CA ARG A 209 23.40 22.61 19.78
C ARG A 209 23.04 22.53 21.26
N ASN A 210 23.01 21.32 21.82
CA ASN A 210 23.21 21.19 23.25
C ASN A 210 24.69 21.53 23.46
N ASP A 211 24.97 22.82 23.65
CA ASP A 211 26.17 23.23 24.37
C ASP A 211 25.93 22.72 25.80
N GLY A 212 26.51 21.54 26.08
CA GLY A 212 26.61 21.06 27.44
C GLY A 212 27.54 22.00 28.18
N ASP A 213 26.99 22.78 29.09
CA ASP A 213 27.77 23.35 30.17
C ASP A 213 28.28 22.17 31.01
N ASP A 214 29.56 21.85 30.81
CA ASP A 214 30.40 21.13 31.76
C ASP A 214 30.45 21.98 33.05
N ASP A 215 29.94 21.46 34.16
CA ASP A 215 30.28 21.85 35.54
C ASP A 215 30.69 20.60 36.34
#